data_AF-A0A9X6ZWG0-F1
#
_entry.id   AF-A0A9X6ZWG0-F1
#
_cell.length_a   1.000
_cell.length_b   1.000
_cell.length_c   1.000
_cell.angle_alpha   90.00
_cell.angle_beta   90.00
_cell.angle_gamma   90.00
#
_symmetry.space_group_name_H-M   'P 1'
#
loop_
_entity.id
_entity.type
_entity.pdbx_description
1 polymer ?
#
loop_
_entity_poly.entity_id
_entity_poly.type
_entity_poly.pdbx_seq_one_letter_code
_entity_poly.pdbx_strand_id
1 'polypeptide(L)'
;MRNEEIIIDLADPVFTKTIRSRQNDKNGLKLTVYAREKGIKLDLTGYAVKYEATNHTGVFIRDDAQIVDAKNGVFSYTFTSQAVSTSDDWTAYFVMEKNTERMSTPDIRITLRRDVKEGNIKIENYISEFEIIKKTLDELQQKLNAM
;
A
#
# COMPACT_ATOMS: atom_id res chain seq x y z
N MET A 1 3.17 -11.80 -4.92
CA MET A 1 2.06 -10.90 -4.51
C MET A 1 0.94 -11.75 -3.91
N ARG A 2 0.52 -11.46 -2.67
CA ARG A 2 -0.62 -12.11 -2.00
C ARG A 2 -1.92 -11.52 -2.55
N ASN A 3 -2.91 -12.35 -2.85
CA ASN A 3 -4.27 -11.90 -3.19
C ASN A 3 -5.21 -12.25 -2.04
N GLU A 4 -6.04 -11.30 -1.63
CA GLU A 4 -7.13 -11.52 -0.68
C GLU A 4 -8.46 -11.18 -1.32
N GLU A 5 -9.42 -12.09 -1.19
CA GLU A 5 -10.78 -11.86 -1.62
C GLU A 5 -11.64 -11.38 -0.45
N ILE A 6 -12.45 -10.36 -0.70
CA ILE A 6 -13.42 -9.82 0.26
C ILE A 6 -14.76 -9.57 -0.43
N ILE A 7 -15.84 -9.90 0.27
CA ILE A 7 -17.20 -9.55 -0.13
C ILE A 7 -17.63 -8.42 0.78
N ILE A 8 -18.08 -7.32 0.19
CA ILE A 8 -18.60 -6.17 0.94
C ILE A 8 -20.03 -5.92 0.49
N ASP A 9 -20.94 -5.94 1.45
CA ASP A 9 -22.32 -5.53 1.22
C ASP A 9 -22.51 -4.09 1.70
N LEU A 10 -22.91 -3.19 0.81
CA LEU A 10 -23.13 -1.78 1.11
C LEU A 10 -24.33 -1.55 2.03
N ALA A 11 -25.23 -2.52 2.13
CA ALA A 11 -26.36 -2.46 3.06
C ALA A 11 -25.97 -2.90 4.47
N ASP A 12 -24.82 -3.54 4.66
CA ASP A 12 -24.28 -3.85 5.97
C ASP A 12 -23.44 -2.67 6.47
N PRO A 13 -23.80 -2.00 7.57
CA PRO A 13 -23.05 -0.86 8.06
C PRO A 13 -21.65 -1.21 8.60
N VAL A 14 -21.31 -2.48 8.79
CA VAL A 14 -20.06 -2.89 9.42
C VAL A 14 -19.33 -3.96 8.62
N PHE A 15 -18.06 -3.71 8.31
CA PHE A 15 -17.16 -4.74 7.80
C PHE A 15 -16.16 -5.15 8.89
N THR A 16 -16.19 -6.43 9.28
CA THR A 16 -15.47 -6.90 10.48
C THR A 16 -14.08 -7.45 10.20
N LYS A 17 -13.73 -7.76 8.94
CA LYS A 17 -12.43 -8.34 8.60
C LYS A 17 -11.34 -7.28 8.69
N THR A 18 -10.28 -7.57 9.45
CA THR A 18 -9.04 -6.79 9.45
C THR A 18 -8.07 -7.34 8.41
N ILE A 19 -7.61 -6.49 7.50
CA ILE A 19 -6.56 -6.83 6.53
C ILE A 19 -5.20 -6.50 7.14
N ARG A 20 -4.23 -7.41 7.01
CA ARG A 20 -2.91 -7.26 7.65
C ARG A 20 -1.78 -7.28 6.63
N SER A 21 -0.94 -6.25 6.62
CA SER A 21 0.26 -6.21 5.76
C SER A 21 1.46 -5.66 6.54
N ARG A 22 2.61 -5.54 5.88
CA ARG A 22 3.77 -4.83 6.43
C ARG A 22 3.99 -3.51 5.71
N GLN A 23 4.59 -2.57 6.44
CA GLN A 23 5.26 -1.43 5.85
C GLN A 23 6.25 -1.93 4.77
N ASN A 24 6.43 -1.18 3.69
CA ASN A 24 7.33 -1.53 2.58
C ASN A 24 6.96 -2.78 1.75
N ASP A 25 5.83 -3.47 2.01
CA ASP A 25 5.30 -4.54 1.13
C ASP A 25 4.68 -3.94 -0.16
N LYS A 26 5.47 -3.16 -0.90
CA LYS A 26 5.07 -2.41 -2.10
C LYS A 26 4.63 -3.39 -3.18
N ASN A 27 3.41 -3.25 -3.70
CA ASN A 27 2.80 -4.21 -4.63
C ASN A 27 2.75 -5.66 -4.10
N GLY A 28 2.88 -5.83 -2.78
CA GLY A 28 2.94 -7.13 -2.12
C GLY A 28 1.55 -7.74 -1.86
N LEU A 29 0.52 -6.89 -1.77
CA LEU A 29 -0.86 -7.25 -1.46
C LEU A 29 -1.83 -6.69 -2.51
N LYS A 30 -2.68 -7.57 -3.04
CA LYS A 30 -3.83 -7.24 -3.87
C LYS A 30 -5.12 -7.63 -3.14
N LEU A 31 -6.11 -6.75 -3.13
CA LEU A 31 -7.48 -7.02 -2.74
C LEU A 31 -8.31 -7.24 -3.99
N THR A 32 -9.09 -8.31 -4.01
CA THR A 32 -10.15 -8.53 -4.99
C THR A 32 -11.48 -8.40 -4.24
N VAL A 33 -12.28 -7.42 -4.62
CA VAL A 33 -13.50 -7.03 -3.91
C VAL A 33 -14.72 -7.38 -4.73
N TYR A 34 -15.67 -8.04 -4.11
CA TYR A 34 -16.99 -8.32 -4.65
C TYR A 34 -18.00 -7.42 -3.94
N ALA A 35 -18.37 -6.30 -4.57
CA ALA A 35 -19.34 -5.36 -4.04
C ALA A 35 -20.78 -5.84 -4.28
N ARG A 36 -21.59 -5.74 -3.23
CA ARG A 36 -23.00 -6.13 -3.23
C ARG A 36 -23.85 -5.08 -2.53
N GLU A 37 -25.14 -5.09 -2.82
CA GLU A 37 -26.14 -4.37 -2.05
C GLU A 37 -27.28 -5.34 -1.72
N LYS A 38 -27.50 -5.60 -0.43
CA LYS A 38 -28.50 -6.56 0.05
C LYS A 38 -28.33 -7.95 -0.58
N GLY A 39 -27.09 -8.39 -0.72
CA GLY A 39 -26.68 -9.65 -1.33
C GLY A 39 -26.67 -9.66 -2.86
N ILE A 40 -27.19 -8.62 -3.52
CA ILE A 40 -27.25 -8.51 -4.98
C ILE A 40 -25.94 -7.91 -5.49
N LYS A 41 -25.38 -8.49 -6.56
CA LYS A 41 -24.16 -7.95 -7.19
C LYS A 41 -24.41 -6.54 -7.71
N LEU A 42 -23.48 -5.64 -7.43
CA LEU A 42 -23.59 -4.25 -7.81
C LEU A 42 -23.08 -4.03 -9.25
N ASP A 43 -23.87 -3.40 -10.13
CA ASP A 43 -23.40 -3.04 -11.47
C ASP A 43 -22.58 -1.74 -11.44
N LEU A 44 -21.27 -1.86 -11.65
CA LEU A 44 -20.30 -0.76 -11.67
C LEU A 44 -20.07 -0.16 -13.07
N THR A 45 -20.94 -0.45 -14.04
CA THR A 45 -20.78 0.06 -15.41
C THR A 45 -20.79 1.59 -15.45
N GLY A 46 -19.66 2.16 -15.87
CA GLY A 46 -19.44 3.60 -15.96
C GLY A 46 -19.05 4.27 -14.64
N TYR A 47 -18.82 3.52 -13.56
CA TYR A 47 -18.22 4.04 -12.34
C TYR A 47 -16.70 4.01 -12.42
N ALA A 48 -16.04 4.93 -11.70
CA ALA A 48 -14.67 4.80 -11.26
C ALA A 48 -14.67 4.28 -9.82
N VAL A 49 -13.70 3.43 -9.46
CA VAL A 49 -13.53 2.96 -8.07
C VAL A 49 -12.24 3.51 -7.51
N LYS A 50 -12.29 4.11 -6.33
CA LYS A 50 -11.15 4.68 -5.61
C LYS A 50 -10.96 3.98 -4.27
N TYR A 51 -9.73 3.74 -3.89
CA TYR A 51 -9.35 3.37 -2.53
C TYR A 51 -9.05 4.65 -1.76
N GLU A 52 -9.74 4.88 -0.64
CA GLU A 52 -9.44 5.98 0.27
C GLU A 52 -9.03 5.43 1.63
N ALA A 53 -7.97 5.98 2.22
CA ALA A 53 -7.53 5.59 3.55
C ALA A 53 -6.95 6.76 4.33
N THR A 54 -7.13 6.71 5.64
CA THR A 54 -6.52 7.64 6.58
C THR A 54 -6.05 6.91 7.83
N ASN A 55 -5.00 7.43 8.47
CA ASN A 55 -4.54 6.96 9.77
C ASN A 55 -4.68 8.06 10.84
N HIS A 56 -4.38 7.71 12.09
CA HIS A 56 -4.50 8.66 13.21
C HIS A 56 -3.47 9.80 13.14
N THR A 57 -2.44 9.70 12.29
CA THR A 57 -1.45 10.76 12.08
C THR A 57 -1.88 11.79 11.04
N GLY A 58 -3.06 11.60 10.41
CA GLY A 58 -3.60 12.51 9.40
C GLY A 58 -3.04 12.29 7.99
N VAL A 59 -2.36 11.16 7.74
CA VAL A 59 -1.93 10.80 6.38
C VAL A 59 -3.14 10.30 5.62
N PHE A 60 -3.38 10.89 4.45
CA PHE A 60 -4.47 10.54 3.55
C PHE A 60 -3.94 9.92 2.26
N ILE A 61 -4.64 8.89 1.77
CA ILE A 61 -4.31 8.18 0.55
C ILE A 61 -5.58 8.08 -0.29
N ARG A 62 -5.45 8.37 -1.57
CA ARG A 62 -6.50 8.19 -2.57
C ARG A 62 -5.88 7.64 -3.84
N ASP A 63 -6.18 6.38 -4.11
CA ASP A 63 -5.63 5.63 -5.23
C ASP A 63 -6.75 5.04 -6.10
N ASP A 64 -6.42 4.75 -7.36
CA ASP A 64 -7.36 4.15 -8.30
C ASP A 64 -7.43 2.63 -8.10
N ALA A 65 -8.64 2.09 -8.01
CA ALA A 65 -8.88 0.65 -8.07
C ALA A 65 -9.26 0.25 -9.50
N GLN A 66 -8.83 -0.93 -9.91
CA GLN A 66 -9.08 -1.48 -11.23
C GLN A 66 -10.37 -2.29 -11.24
N ILE A 67 -11.37 -1.88 -12.01
CA ILE A 67 -12.57 -2.70 -12.26
C ILE A 67 -12.17 -3.92 -13.09
N VAL A 68 -12.57 -5.11 -12.61
CA VAL A 68 -12.28 -6.41 -13.24
C VAL A 68 -13.51 -6.93 -13.98
N ASP A 69 -14.68 -6.85 -13.34
CA ASP A 69 -15.97 -7.20 -13.93
C ASP A 69 -17.03 -6.22 -13.42
N ALA A 70 -17.31 -5.21 -14.24
CA ALA A 70 -18.24 -4.14 -13.88
C ALA A 70 -19.65 -4.67 -13.60
N LYS A 71 -20.14 -5.61 -14.43
CA LYS A 71 -21.52 -6.12 -14.34
C LYS A 71 -21.77 -6.96 -13.09
N ASN A 72 -20.71 -7.53 -12.53
CA ASN A 72 -20.78 -8.36 -11.33
C ASN A 72 -20.19 -7.69 -10.08
N GLY A 73 -19.86 -6.39 -10.14
CA GLY A 73 -19.37 -5.63 -9.00
C GLY A 73 -17.99 -6.04 -8.53
N VAL A 74 -17.14 -6.53 -9.45
CA VAL A 74 -15.81 -7.02 -9.13
C VAL A 74 -14.75 -6.00 -9.51
N PHE A 75 -13.94 -5.61 -8.55
CA PHE A 75 -12.79 -4.75 -8.77
C PHE A 75 -11.62 -5.21 -7.91
N SER A 76 -10.45 -4.64 -8.16
CA SER A 76 -9.25 -4.98 -7.41
C SER A 76 -8.38 -3.76 -7.13
N TYR A 77 -7.66 -3.81 -6.01
CA TYR A 77 -6.75 -2.77 -5.60
C TYR A 77 -5.44 -3.40 -5.13
N THR A 78 -4.32 -2.91 -5.67
CA THR A 78 -2.98 -3.35 -5.26
C THR A 78 -2.37 -2.25 -4.42
N PHE A 79 -1.88 -2.61 -3.23
CA PHE A 79 -1.32 -1.65 -2.29
C PHE A 79 -0.08 -0.96 -2.88
N THR A 80 -0.20 0.35 -3.07
CA THR A 80 0.86 1.21 -3.58
C THR A 80 1.96 1.42 -2.54
N SER A 81 3.10 2.00 -2.95
CA SER A 81 4.16 2.35 -2.01
C SER A 81 3.73 3.38 -0.96
N GLN A 82 2.79 4.26 -1.32
CA GLN A 82 2.20 5.21 -0.38
C GLN A 82 1.26 4.50 0.60
N ALA A 83 0.44 3.56 0.12
CA ALA A 83 -0.46 2.74 0.94
C ALA A 83 0.25 1.87 1.98
N VAL A 84 1.56 1.62 1.83
CA VAL A 84 2.36 0.87 2.81
C VAL A 84 3.56 1.64 3.34
N SER A 85 3.54 2.98 3.29
CA SER A 85 4.70 3.79 3.70
C SER A 85 4.89 3.87 5.21
N THR A 86 3.78 3.83 5.97
CA THR A 86 3.78 4.11 7.41
C THR A 86 3.11 2.97 8.17
N SER A 87 3.85 2.36 9.10
CA SER A 87 3.29 1.34 9.99
C SER A 87 2.28 1.96 10.96
N ASP A 88 1.02 1.55 10.88
CA ASP A 88 -0.07 2.04 11.73
C ASP A 88 -1.32 1.16 11.55
N ASP A 89 -2.36 1.42 12.35
CA ASP A 89 -3.73 1.01 12.05
C ASP A 89 -4.43 2.10 11.23
N TRP A 90 -4.98 1.70 10.09
CA TRP A 90 -5.63 2.56 9.12
C TRP A 90 -7.11 2.24 9.01
N THR A 91 -7.91 3.28 8.80
CA THR A 91 -9.30 3.16 8.36
C THR A 91 -9.34 3.45 6.87
N ALA A 92 -9.84 2.48 6.09
CA ALA A 92 -9.94 2.59 4.65
C ALA A 92 -11.33 2.22 4.15
N TYR A 93 -11.70 2.67 2.96
CA TYR A 93 -12.92 2.25 2.28
C TYR A 93 -12.74 2.42 0.77
N PHE A 94 -13.67 1.86 0.00
CA PHE A 94 -13.74 2.11 -1.43
C PHE A 94 -14.86 3.08 -1.74
N VAL A 95 -14.62 3.93 -2.72
CA VAL A 95 -15.60 4.88 -3.25
C VAL A 95 -15.88 4.54 -4.69
N MET A 96 -17.15 4.45 -5.05
CA MET A 96 -17.64 4.31 -6.42
C MET A 96 -18.23 5.64 -6.85
N GLU A 97 -17.69 6.23 -7.91
CA GLU A 97 -18.05 7.56 -8.40
C GLU A 97 -18.50 7.50 -9.86
N LYS A 98 -19.62 8.15 -10.19
CA LYS A 98 -20.13 8.29 -11.56
C LYS A 98 -20.87 9.60 -11.70
N ASN A 99 -20.37 10.50 -12.56
CA ASN A 99 -20.90 11.86 -12.68
C ASN A 99 -20.96 12.57 -11.31
N THR A 100 -22.15 12.85 -10.80
CA THR A 100 -22.39 13.46 -9.49
C THR A 100 -22.71 12.44 -8.38
N GLU A 101 -22.80 11.15 -8.72
CA GLU A 101 -23.07 10.08 -7.76
C GLU A 101 -21.79 9.64 -7.07
N ARG A 102 -21.88 9.46 -5.75
CA ARG A 102 -20.82 8.92 -4.91
C ARG A 102 -21.42 7.93 -3.92
N MET A 103 -20.83 6.75 -3.85
CA MET A 103 -21.20 5.68 -2.93
C MET A 103 -19.93 5.14 -2.28
N SER A 104 -19.96 4.89 -0.98
CA SER A 104 -18.81 4.37 -0.24
C SER A 104 -19.14 3.02 0.38
N THR A 105 -18.14 2.15 0.48
CA THR A 105 -18.23 0.95 1.30
C THR A 105 -18.15 1.31 2.80
N PRO A 106 -18.57 0.40 3.68
CA PRO A 106 -18.21 0.47 5.10
C PRO A 106 -16.70 0.53 5.31
N ASP A 107 -16.31 0.98 6.50
CA ASP A 107 -14.93 1.05 6.93
C ASP A 107 -14.27 -0.33 6.98
N ILE A 108 -13.07 -0.40 6.43
CA ILE A 108 -12.18 -1.55 6.41
C ILE A 108 -10.98 -1.20 7.29
N ARG A 109 -10.73 -2.05 8.29
CA ARG A 109 -9.53 -1.91 9.11
C ARG A 109 -8.33 -2.53 8.41
N ILE A 110 -7.29 -1.73 8.19
CA ILE A 110 -5.99 -2.21 7.69
C ILE A 110 -4.96 -2.05 8.79
N THR A 111 -4.25 -3.12 9.14
CA THR A 111 -3.14 -3.08 10.09
C THR A 111 -1.83 -3.27 9.34
N LEU A 112 -1.00 -2.23 9.34
CA LEU A 112 0.36 -2.26 8.80
C LEU A 112 1.37 -2.37 9.93
N ARG A 113 2.13 -3.47 9.96
CA ARG A 113 3.22 -3.63 10.94
C ARG A 113 4.55 -3.21 10.33
N ARG A 114 5.43 -2.67 11.18
CA ARG A 114 6.77 -2.25 10.78
C ARG A 114 7.52 -3.41 10.10
N ASP A 115 8.20 -3.12 9.00
CA ASP A 115 9.17 -4.03 8.39
C ASP A 115 10.37 -4.17 9.32
N VAL A 116 10.80 -5.40 9.59
CA VAL A 116 11.95 -5.67 10.47
C VAL A 116 13.23 -5.03 9.96
N LYS A 117 13.36 -4.75 8.66
CA LYS A 117 14.53 -4.04 8.11
C LYS A 117 14.49 -2.54 8.42
N GLU A 118 13.29 -1.96 8.50
CA GLU A 118 13.11 -0.53 8.73
C GLU A 118 13.70 -0.15 10.11
N GLY A 119 14.75 0.68 10.09
CA GLY A 119 15.48 1.09 11.29
C GLY A 119 16.43 0.06 11.90
N ASN A 120 16.54 -1.15 11.33
CA ASN A 120 17.46 -2.21 11.82
C ASN A 120 18.49 -2.66 10.77
N ILE A 121 18.60 -1.96 9.64
CA ILE A 121 19.72 -2.19 8.71
C ILE A 121 20.99 -1.81 9.46
N LYS A 122 21.78 -2.81 9.83
CA LYS A 122 23.16 -2.61 10.26
C LYS A 122 23.88 -1.99 9.07
N ILE A 123 24.28 -0.73 9.20
CA ILE A 123 25.22 -0.13 8.28
C ILE A 123 26.55 -0.82 8.57
N GLU A 124 26.86 -1.89 7.83
CA GLU A 124 28.20 -2.44 7.87
C GLU A 124 29.13 -1.41 7.22
N ASN A 125 29.89 -0.74 8.08
CA ASN A 125 31.17 -0.09 7.82
C ASN A 125 31.28 0.82 6.57
N TYR A 126 30.34 1.74 6.35
CA TYR A 126 30.59 2.87 5.44
C TYR A 126 31.87 3.66 5.82
N ILE A 127 32.21 3.66 7.12
CA ILE A 127 33.46 4.21 7.64
C ILE A 127 34.67 3.42 7.11
N SER A 128 34.63 2.08 7.05
CA SER A 128 35.78 1.31 6.56
C SER A 128 35.97 1.48 5.06
N GLU A 129 34.91 1.58 4.27
CA GLU A 129 35.04 1.81 2.83
C GLU A 129 35.69 3.18 2.54
N PHE A 130 35.28 4.23 3.26
CA PHE A 130 35.92 5.54 3.13
C PHE A 130 37.38 5.53 3.59
N GLU A 131 37.70 4.84 4.70
CA GLU A 131 39.08 4.68 5.17
C GLU A 131 39.95 3.90 4.16
N ILE A 132 39.41 2.84 3.55
CA ILE A 132 40.09 2.07 2.50
C ILE A 132 40.33 2.94 1.28
N ILE A 133 39.33 3.70 0.82
CA ILE A 133 39.47 4.61 -0.32
C ILE A 133 40.55 5.67 -0.03
N LYS A 134 40.49 6.30 1.15
CA LYS A 134 41.47 7.31 1.58
C LYS A 134 42.88 6.74 1.60
N LYS A 135 43.07 5.57 2.21
CA LYS A 135 44.38 4.90 2.29
C LYS A 135 44.93 4.58 0.89
N THR A 136 44.07 4.08 0.00
CA THR A 136 44.47 3.77 -1.39
C THR A 136 44.90 5.04 -2.14
N LEU A 137 44.19 6.16 -1.91
CA LEU A 137 44.52 7.46 -2.50
C LEU A 137 45.88 7.98 -2.01
N ASP A 138 46.14 7.89 -0.71
CA ASP A 138 47.40 8.31 -0.09
C ASP A 138 48.60 7.49 -0.62
N GLU A 139 48.42 6.17 -0.77
CA GLU A 139 49.43 5.26 -1.32
C GLU A 139 49.74 5.55 -2.80
N LEU A 140 48.72 5.86 -3.61
CA LEU A 140 48.90 6.24 -5.01
C LEU A 140 49.65 7.58 -5.12
N GLN A 141 49.31 8.56 -4.28
CA GLN A 141 49.99 9.85 -4.26
C GLN A 141 51.47 9.70 -3.87
N GLN A 142 51.80 8.85 -2.89
CA GLN A 142 53.19 8.57 -2.53
C GLN A 142 53.97 7.94 -3.68
N LYS A 143 53.38 6.96 -4.39
CA LYS A 143 54.01 6.33 -5.56
C LYS A 143 54.26 7.33 -6.69
N LEU A 144 53.31 8.22 -6.95
CA LEU A 144 53.45 9.27 -7.95
C LEU A 144 54.57 10.25 -7.60
N ASN A 145 54.65 10.66 -6.32
CA ASN A 145 55.68 11.60 -5.85
C ASN A 145 57.09 10.98 -5.79
N ALA A 146 57.19 9.64 -5.86
CA ALA A 146 58.45 8.89 -5.84
C ALA A 146 58.96 8.50 -7.25
N MET A 147 58.21 8.83 -8.31
CA MET A 147 58.62 8.74 -9.71
C MET A 147 59.25 10.06 -10.18
#